data_AF-A0A940UFE7-F1
#
_entry.id   AF-A0A940UFE7-F1
#
_cell.length_a   1.000
_cell.length_b   1.000
_cell.length_c   1.000
_cell.angle_alpha   90.00
_cell.angle_beta   90.00
_cell.angle_gamma   90.00
#
_symmetry.space_group_name_H-M   'P 1'
#
loop_
_entity.id
_entity.type
_entity.pdbx_description
1 polymer ?
#
loop_
_entity_poly.entity_id
_entity_poly.type
_entity_poly.pdbx_seq_one_letter_code
_entity_poly.pdbx_strand_id
1 'polypeptide(L)'
;MRKLLILCTLLVLFSGIGFCLADESRPVEQSAGQAQPGRAASGVDTGDTSWVLISTALVLLMTPGLAFFYGGMVGRKNILGMLMQCFGLLCVVSIQWVVFGYSLSFAPGNSFWGGFEWAGLKGVGFEPFKEYAPTIPHQLFALFQMMFAIITPALIIGAFAERMKFSAFLIFMILWCTFVYDPICHWVWGVGGWLRELGALDFAGGIVVHISAGIAALTTALLIGKRKGTGNKVILPHNLPFTILG
;
A
#
# COMPACT_ATOMS: atom_id res chain seq x y z
N MET A 1 -15.17 19.20 4.55
CA MET A 1 -15.43 18.89 3.12
C MET A 1 -14.53 19.70 2.19
N ARG A 2 -14.56 21.05 2.20
CA ARG A 2 -13.67 21.87 1.34
C ARG A 2 -12.16 21.59 1.51
N LYS A 3 -11.68 21.40 2.75
CA LYS A 3 -10.29 20.98 3.04
C LYS A 3 -9.96 19.53 2.66
N LEU A 4 -10.97 18.65 2.59
CA LEU A 4 -10.80 17.24 2.21
C LEU A 4 -10.70 17.10 0.68
N LEU A 5 -11.48 17.89 -0.05
CA LEU A 5 -11.39 17.96 -1.51
C LEU A 5 -10.03 18.50 -1.96
N ILE A 6 -9.57 19.61 -1.34
CA ILE A 6 -8.25 20.20 -1.61
C ILE A 6 -7.11 19.22 -1.25
N LEU A 7 -7.26 18.43 -0.18
CA LEU A 7 -6.30 17.39 0.20
C LEU A 7 -6.18 16.31 -0.89
N CYS A 8 -7.31 15.80 -1.41
CA CYS A 8 -7.30 14.84 -2.51
C CYS A 8 -6.69 15.44 -3.80
N THR A 9 -7.01 16.70 -4.13
CA THR A 9 -6.46 17.36 -5.33
C THR A 9 -4.95 17.62 -5.21
N LEU A 10 -4.45 18.01 -4.03
CA LEU A 10 -3.02 18.25 -3.82
C LEU A 10 -2.21 16.95 -3.78
N LEU A 11 -2.77 15.85 -3.27
CA LEU A 11 -2.10 14.55 -3.25
C LEU A 11 -1.89 13.98 -4.66
N VAL A 12 -2.87 14.16 -5.56
CA VAL A 12 -2.77 13.78 -6.98
C VAL A 12 -1.75 14.65 -7.74
N LEU A 13 -1.57 15.91 -7.34
CA LEU A 13 -0.61 16.82 -7.96
C LEU A 13 0.83 16.63 -7.44
N PHE A 14 1.02 16.27 -6.16
CA PHE A 14 2.36 16.06 -5.58
C PHE A 14 2.97 14.69 -5.93
N SER A 15 2.17 13.66 -6.24
CA SER A 15 2.69 12.40 -6.79
C SER A 15 3.37 12.58 -8.16
N GLY A 16 3.08 13.66 -8.88
CA GLY A 16 3.76 14.01 -10.14
C GLY A 16 5.08 14.77 -9.98
N ILE A 17 5.43 15.25 -8.78
CA ILE A 17 6.61 16.13 -8.57
C ILE A 17 7.76 15.39 -7.86
N GLY A 18 7.52 14.16 -7.37
CA GLY A 18 8.55 13.35 -6.69
C GLY A 18 9.70 12.86 -7.59
N PHE A 19 9.68 13.14 -8.89
CA PHE A 19 10.69 12.71 -9.84
C PHE A 19 11.61 13.86 -10.23
N CYS A 20 12.63 14.14 -9.41
CA CYS A 20 13.77 14.95 -9.86
C CYS A 20 15.09 14.70 -9.12
N LEU A 21 15.22 13.69 -8.25
CA LEU A 21 16.50 13.34 -7.62
C LEU A 21 16.63 11.81 -7.47
N ALA A 22 16.93 11.13 -8.56
CA ALA A 22 17.60 9.84 -8.52
C ALA A 22 18.51 9.80 -9.75
N ASP A 23 19.73 10.31 -9.59
CA ASP A 23 20.78 10.25 -10.59
C ASP A 23 21.78 9.15 -10.23
N GLU A 24 22.19 8.45 -11.29
CA GLU A 24 23.26 7.47 -11.50
C GLU A 24 23.67 6.51 -10.36
N SER A 25 23.24 5.25 -10.49
CA SER A 25 24.04 4.11 -10.01
C SER A 25 24.36 3.17 -11.17
N ARG A 26 25.65 2.97 -11.38
CA ARG A 26 26.30 2.07 -12.35
C ARG A 26 25.70 0.65 -12.33
N PRO A 27 25.78 -0.10 -13.44
CA PRO A 27 25.26 -1.46 -13.49
C PRO A 27 26.02 -2.34 -12.50
N VAL A 28 25.32 -2.81 -11.47
CA VAL A 28 25.81 -3.86 -10.57
C VAL A 28 25.65 -5.17 -11.32
N GLU A 29 26.76 -5.73 -11.78
CA GLU A 29 26.83 -7.09 -12.28
C GLU A 29 26.57 -8.05 -11.12
N GLN A 30 25.31 -8.47 -10.96
CA GLN A 30 24.96 -9.54 -10.04
C GLN A 30 25.55 -10.85 -10.59
N SER A 31 26.57 -11.35 -9.90
CA SER A 31 27.04 -12.73 -10.02
C SER A 31 25.86 -13.66 -9.73
N ALA A 32 25.23 -14.17 -10.79
CA ALA A 32 24.16 -15.14 -10.73
C ALA A 32 24.70 -16.43 -10.07
N GLY A 33 24.34 -16.64 -8.80
CA GLY A 33 24.33 -17.98 -8.24
C GLY A 33 23.42 -18.81 -9.13
N GLN A 34 23.98 -19.82 -9.80
CA GLN A 34 23.24 -20.72 -10.68
C GLN A 34 22.16 -21.44 -9.87
N ALA A 35 20.94 -20.90 -9.92
CA ALA A 35 19.75 -21.64 -9.54
C ALA A 35 19.53 -22.73 -10.61
N GLN A 36 19.44 -23.98 -10.16
CA GLN A 36 19.05 -25.15 -10.93
C GLN A 36 17.89 -24.80 -11.90
N PRO A 37 17.87 -25.26 -13.17
CA PRO A 37 16.73 -25.05 -14.04
C PRO A 37 15.54 -25.87 -13.53
N GLY A 38 14.78 -25.28 -12.61
CA GLY A 38 13.52 -25.78 -12.12
C GLY A 38 12.52 -25.82 -13.27
N ARG A 39 12.15 -27.05 -13.64
CA ARG A 39 11.07 -27.46 -14.55
C ARG A 39 10.15 -26.31 -14.97
N ALA A 40 10.15 -25.97 -16.25
CA ALA A 40 9.11 -25.14 -16.87
C ALA A 40 7.76 -25.88 -16.77
N ALA A 41 7.12 -25.82 -15.61
CA ALA A 41 5.75 -26.24 -15.43
C ALA A 41 4.89 -25.05 -15.86
N SER A 42 4.35 -25.12 -17.07
CA SER A 42 3.20 -24.30 -17.43
C SER A 42 2.02 -24.79 -16.60
N GLY A 43 1.78 -24.15 -15.45
CA GLY A 43 0.72 -24.53 -14.51
C GLY A 43 1.00 -24.01 -13.10
N VAL A 44 0.03 -24.17 -12.21
CA VAL A 44 0.16 -23.82 -10.80
C VAL A 44 1.21 -24.70 -10.12
N ASP A 45 2.27 -24.10 -9.60
CA ASP A 45 3.29 -24.74 -8.77
C ASP A 45 2.87 -24.68 -7.29
N THR A 46 2.89 -25.83 -6.62
CA THR A 46 2.45 -25.94 -5.22
C THR A 46 3.44 -25.33 -4.24
N GLY A 47 4.74 -25.34 -4.55
CA GLY A 47 5.78 -24.72 -3.75
C GLY A 47 5.67 -23.20 -3.77
N ASP A 48 5.58 -22.61 -4.97
CA ASP A 48 5.38 -21.17 -5.16
C ASP A 48 4.06 -20.72 -4.52
N THR A 49 2.98 -21.48 -4.73
CA THR A 49 1.67 -21.20 -4.12
C THR A 49 1.75 -21.21 -2.60
N SER A 50 2.41 -22.20 -2.00
CA SER A 50 2.57 -22.30 -0.54
C SER A 50 3.40 -21.13 -0.01
N TRP A 51 4.49 -20.78 -0.70
CA TRP A 51 5.34 -19.66 -0.33
C TRP A 51 4.58 -18.33 -0.37
N VAL A 52 3.79 -18.09 -1.41
CA VAL A 52 3.01 -16.84 -1.53
C VAL A 52 1.85 -16.80 -0.55
N LEU A 53 1.24 -17.93 -0.18
CA LEU A 53 0.25 -17.99 0.90
C LEU A 53 0.85 -17.59 2.26
N ILE A 54 2.01 -18.16 2.61
CA ILE A 54 2.72 -17.80 3.83
C ILE A 54 3.17 -16.33 3.77
N SER A 55 3.72 -15.89 2.65
CA SER A 55 4.11 -14.49 2.45
C SER A 55 2.92 -13.55 2.63
N THR A 56 1.75 -13.88 2.08
CA THR A 56 0.51 -13.12 2.26
C THR A 56 0.14 -13.01 3.74
N ALA A 57 0.23 -14.11 4.50
CA ALA A 57 -0.04 -14.11 5.93
C ALA A 57 0.98 -13.25 6.72
N LEU A 58 2.25 -13.25 6.32
CA LEU A 58 3.28 -12.41 6.93
C LEU A 58 3.05 -10.92 6.65
N VAL A 59 2.65 -10.54 5.43
CA VAL A 59 2.32 -9.14 5.12
C VAL A 59 1.04 -8.72 5.87
N LEU A 60 0.06 -9.62 5.99
CA LEU A 60 -1.13 -9.38 6.82
C LEU A 60 -0.74 -9.08 8.28
N LEU A 61 0.24 -9.80 8.83
CA LEU A 61 0.75 -9.61 10.20
C LEU A 61 1.38 -8.21 10.41
N MET A 62 1.81 -7.52 9.36
CA MET A 62 2.29 -6.14 9.46
C MET A 62 1.17 -5.18 9.88
N THR A 63 -0.11 -5.48 9.59
CA THR A 63 -1.23 -4.61 9.97
C THR A 63 -1.41 -4.49 11.48
N PRO A 64 -1.50 -5.59 12.26
CA PRO A 64 -1.46 -5.51 13.72
C PRO A 64 -0.09 -5.03 14.24
N GLY A 65 1.02 -5.33 13.55
CA GLY A 65 2.34 -4.76 13.85
C GLY A 65 2.31 -3.23 13.87
N LEU A 66 1.80 -2.60 12.80
CA LEU A 66 1.60 -1.14 12.74
C LEU A 66 0.66 -0.62 13.84
N ALA A 67 -0.36 -1.40 14.20
CA ALA A 67 -1.27 -1.05 15.27
C ALA A 67 -0.55 -0.97 16.63
N PHE A 68 0.38 -1.88 16.91
CA PHE A 68 1.27 -1.79 18.08
C PHE A 68 2.31 -0.68 17.94
N PHE A 69 2.92 -0.53 16.76
CA PHE A 69 3.93 0.48 16.48
C PHE A 69 3.40 1.90 16.75
N TYR A 70 2.34 2.29 16.04
CA TYR A 70 1.68 3.58 16.24
C TYR A 70 0.95 3.65 17.58
N GLY A 71 0.38 2.53 18.03
CA GLY A 71 -0.24 2.41 19.35
C GLY A 71 0.70 2.87 20.46
N GLY A 72 1.91 2.31 20.52
CA GLY A 72 2.94 2.64 21.52
C GLY A 72 3.35 4.11 21.54
N MET A 73 3.38 4.74 20.36
CA MET A 73 3.75 6.16 20.18
C MET A 73 2.61 7.15 20.50
N VAL A 74 1.34 6.73 20.46
CA VAL A 74 0.22 7.60 20.83
C VAL A 74 0.02 7.65 22.34
N GLY A 75 -0.72 8.68 22.79
CA GLY A 75 -1.06 8.82 24.21
C GLY A 75 -2.06 7.75 24.65
N ARG A 76 -2.00 7.31 25.91
CA ARG A 76 -2.80 6.20 26.46
C ARG A 76 -4.29 6.27 26.16
N LYS A 77 -4.88 7.48 26.17
CA LYS A 77 -6.31 7.69 25.91
C LYS A 77 -6.73 7.43 24.45
N ASN A 78 -5.78 7.35 23.53
CA ASN A 78 -6.05 7.25 22.09
C ASN A 78 -5.60 5.91 21.48
N ILE A 79 -5.02 5.01 22.25
CA ILE A 79 -4.60 3.69 21.76
C ILE A 79 -5.76 2.94 21.10
N LEU A 80 -6.95 2.96 21.72
CA LEU A 80 -8.12 2.28 21.19
C LEU A 80 -8.54 2.87 19.83
N GLY A 81 -8.45 4.19 19.68
CA GLY A 81 -8.71 4.85 18.39
C GLY A 81 -7.72 4.44 17.31
N MET A 82 -6.44 4.28 17.65
CA MET A 82 -5.39 3.82 16.75
C MET A 82 -5.64 2.38 16.28
N LEU A 83 -5.96 1.48 17.21
CA LEU A 83 -6.30 0.08 16.89
C LEU A 83 -7.53 0.02 15.97
N MET A 84 -8.59 0.77 16.30
CA MET A 84 -9.81 0.83 15.48
C MET A 84 -9.54 1.36 14.06
N GLN A 85 -8.62 2.31 13.90
CA GLN A 85 -8.22 2.81 12.58
C GLN A 85 -7.47 1.74 11.77
N CYS A 86 -6.54 1.01 12.38
CA CYS A 86 -5.77 -0.04 11.69
C CYS A 86 -6.67 -1.21 11.24
N PHE A 87 -7.49 -1.75 12.14
CA PHE A 87 -8.41 -2.84 11.80
C PHE A 87 -9.57 -2.38 10.90
N GLY A 88 -10.08 -1.17 11.10
CA GLY A 88 -11.11 -0.60 10.23
C GLY A 88 -10.62 -0.42 8.80
N LEU A 89 -9.34 -0.03 8.64
CA LEU A 89 -8.70 0.10 7.33
C LEU A 89 -8.57 -1.26 6.65
N LEU A 90 -8.12 -2.29 7.37
CA LEU A 90 -8.06 -3.67 6.85
C LEU A 90 -9.41 -4.08 6.22
N CYS A 91 -10.52 -3.87 6.93
CA CYS A 91 -11.85 -4.21 6.40
C CYS A 91 -12.23 -3.37 5.17
N VAL A 92 -12.11 -2.05 5.27
CA VAL A 92 -12.61 -1.13 4.24
C VAL A 92 -11.78 -1.21 2.96
N VAL A 93 -10.45 -1.32 3.07
CA VAL A 93 -9.57 -1.45 1.90
C VAL A 93 -9.71 -2.83 1.27
N SER A 94 -9.92 -3.90 2.05
CA SER A 94 -10.24 -5.22 1.47
C SER A 94 -11.49 -5.18 0.60
N ILE A 95 -12.54 -4.49 1.06
CA ILE A 95 -13.78 -4.32 0.27
C ILE A 95 -13.49 -3.49 -0.98
N GLN A 96 -12.84 -2.34 -0.85
CA GLN A 96 -12.51 -1.49 -1.99
C GLN A 96 -11.67 -2.23 -3.03
N TRP A 97 -10.68 -3.01 -2.59
CA TRP A 97 -9.80 -3.83 -3.42
C TRP A 97 -10.58 -4.85 -4.26
N VAL A 98 -11.46 -5.62 -3.62
CA VAL A 98 -12.28 -6.65 -4.28
C VAL A 98 -13.27 -6.01 -5.25
N VAL A 99 -13.92 -4.90 -4.88
CA VAL A 99 -14.95 -4.27 -5.72
C VAL A 99 -14.32 -3.66 -6.97
N PHE A 100 -13.22 -2.91 -6.85
CA PHE A 100 -12.59 -2.28 -8.02
C PHE A 100 -11.08 -2.04 -7.91
N GLY A 101 -10.49 -1.96 -6.72
CA GLY A 101 -9.07 -1.58 -6.57
C GLY A 101 -8.09 -2.53 -7.26
N TYR A 102 -8.35 -3.84 -7.21
CA TYR A 102 -7.56 -4.82 -7.93
C TYR A 102 -7.60 -4.58 -9.44
N SER A 103 -8.79 -4.29 -9.97
CA SER A 103 -8.99 -4.01 -11.40
C SER A 103 -8.27 -2.73 -11.82
N LEU A 104 -8.42 -1.64 -11.05
CA LEU A 104 -7.75 -0.38 -11.34
C LEU A 104 -6.22 -0.48 -11.28
N SER A 105 -5.69 -1.40 -10.47
CA SER A 105 -4.25 -1.62 -10.34
C SER A 105 -3.70 -2.54 -11.43
N PHE A 106 -4.36 -3.66 -11.71
CA PHE A 106 -3.78 -4.77 -12.47
C PHE A 106 -4.55 -5.20 -13.74
N ALA A 107 -5.81 -4.79 -13.92
CA ALA A 107 -6.52 -5.12 -15.15
C ALA A 107 -5.92 -4.37 -16.35
N PRO A 108 -6.00 -4.93 -17.58
CA PRO A 108 -5.62 -4.22 -18.79
C PRO A 108 -6.28 -2.85 -18.88
N GLY A 109 -5.52 -1.83 -19.25
CA GLY A 109 -5.97 -0.44 -19.22
C GLY A 109 -5.11 0.45 -20.11
N ASN A 110 -4.95 1.70 -19.67
CA ASN A 110 -4.05 2.68 -20.29
C ASN A 110 -2.83 2.92 -19.40
N SER A 111 -1.85 3.70 -19.86
CA SER A 111 -0.60 3.89 -19.13
C SER A 111 -0.73 4.48 -17.71
N PHE A 112 -1.86 5.10 -17.37
CA PHE A 112 -2.11 5.73 -16.08
C PHE A 112 -3.09 4.97 -15.18
N TRP A 113 -3.96 4.13 -15.74
CA TRP A 113 -5.01 3.45 -15.01
C TRP A 113 -5.29 2.08 -15.62
N GLY A 114 -5.46 1.08 -14.76
CA GLY A 114 -6.06 -0.18 -15.14
C GLY A 114 -7.53 -0.02 -15.56
N GLY A 115 -8.08 -1.07 -16.14
CA GLY A 115 -9.49 -1.13 -16.54
C GLY A 115 -10.44 -1.54 -15.41
N PHE A 116 -11.73 -1.66 -15.75
CA PHE A 116 -12.77 -2.22 -14.87
C PHE A 116 -13.14 -3.68 -15.21
N GLU A 117 -12.34 -4.34 -16.05
CA GLU A 117 -12.63 -5.69 -16.53
C GLU A 117 -12.67 -6.73 -15.40
N TRP A 118 -11.83 -6.55 -14.38
CA TRP A 118 -11.71 -7.44 -13.22
C TRP A 118 -12.40 -6.87 -11.97
N ALA A 119 -13.30 -5.89 -12.13
CA ALA A 119 -14.12 -5.39 -11.03
C ALA A 119 -14.94 -6.52 -10.42
N GLY A 120 -14.99 -6.58 -9.08
CA GLY A 120 -15.58 -7.71 -8.36
C GLY A 120 -14.81 -9.02 -8.51
N LEU A 121 -13.52 -8.95 -8.84
CA LEU A 121 -12.65 -10.10 -9.17
C LEU A 121 -13.18 -10.95 -10.35
N LYS A 122 -13.94 -10.33 -11.27
CA LYS A 122 -14.45 -11.00 -12.45
C LYS A 122 -13.30 -11.51 -13.33
N GLY A 123 -13.26 -12.81 -13.58
CA GLY A 123 -12.19 -13.44 -14.38
C GLY A 123 -10.88 -13.64 -13.62
N VAL A 124 -10.84 -13.35 -12.31
CA VAL A 124 -9.69 -13.62 -11.42
C VAL A 124 -9.94 -14.93 -10.70
N GLY A 125 -9.40 -16.02 -11.25
CA GLY A 125 -9.64 -17.39 -10.75
C GLY A 125 -8.36 -18.12 -10.33
N PHE A 126 -8.45 -19.45 -10.35
CA PHE A 126 -7.35 -20.34 -9.98
C PHE A 126 -6.27 -20.48 -11.05
N GLU A 127 -6.57 -20.10 -12.29
CA GLU A 127 -5.60 -20.11 -13.38
C GLU A 127 -4.57 -18.99 -13.20
N PRO A 128 -3.27 -19.24 -13.48
CA PRO A 128 -2.24 -18.20 -13.44
C PRO A 128 -2.43 -17.12 -14.50
N PHE A 129 -1.99 -15.90 -14.19
CA PHE A 129 -1.90 -14.82 -15.16
C PHE A 129 -0.43 -14.57 -15.52
N LYS A 130 -0.05 -14.95 -16.75
CA LYS A 130 1.36 -15.08 -17.17
C LYS A 130 2.22 -13.84 -16.97
N GLU A 131 1.65 -12.65 -17.14
CA GLU A 131 2.41 -11.38 -17.12
C GLU A 131 2.68 -10.85 -15.71
N TYR A 132 1.97 -11.38 -14.70
CA TYR A 132 2.15 -11.03 -13.30
C TYR A 132 2.80 -12.16 -12.52
N ALA A 133 2.24 -13.37 -12.61
CA ALA A 133 2.72 -14.52 -11.86
C ALA A 133 2.33 -15.81 -12.60
N PRO A 134 3.25 -16.41 -13.39
CA PRO A 134 2.93 -17.54 -14.26
C PRO A 134 2.77 -18.88 -13.52
N THR A 135 3.21 -18.98 -12.27
CA THR A 135 3.26 -20.23 -11.49
C THR A 135 2.30 -20.28 -10.31
N ILE A 136 1.54 -19.21 -10.04
CA ILE A 136 0.58 -19.17 -8.92
C ILE A 136 -0.81 -18.79 -9.41
N PRO A 137 -1.89 -19.16 -8.68
CA PRO A 137 -3.23 -18.73 -9.00
C PRO A 137 -3.36 -17.20 -9.09
N HIS A 138 -4.06 -16.69 -10.11
CA HIS A 138 -4.29 -15.26 -10.25
C HIS A 138 -5.02 -14.65 -9.03
N GLN A 139 -5.94 -15.41 -8.42
CA GLN A 139 -6.58 -15.02 -7.17
C GLN A 139 -5.60 -14.92 -5.99
N LEU A 140 -4.57 -15.77 -5.92
CA LEU A 140 -3.56 -15.69 -4.86
C LEU A 140 -2.69 -14.44 -5.05
N PHE A 141 -2.32 -14.11 -6.28
CA PHE A 141 -1.65 -12.85 -6.57
C PHE A 141 -2.50 -11.64 -6.13
N ALA A 142 -3.80 -11.66 -6.43
CA ALA A 142 -4.72 -10.60 -6.00
C ALA A 142 -4.82 -10.46 -4.47
N LEU A 143 -4.81 -11.58 -3.74
CA LEU A 143 -4.79 -11.59 -2.27
C LEU A 143 -3.47 -11.10 -1.70
N PHE A 144 -2.34 -11.50 -2.28
CA PHE A 144 -1.03 -11.04 -1.86
C PHE A 144 -0.90 -9.52 -2.02
N GLN A 145 -1.28 -8.98 -3.18
CA GLN A 145 -1.26 -7.55 -3.47
C GLN A 145 -2.24 -6.74 -2.60
N MET A 146 -3.38 -7.33 -2.24
CA MET A 146 -4.32 -6.70 -1.30
C MET A 146 -3.65 -6.33 0.03
N MET A 147 -2.69 -7.13 0.51
CA MET A 147 -1.99 -6.83 1.76
C MET A 147 -1.14 -5.56 1.65
N PHE A 148 -0.54 -5.30 0.50
CA PHE A 148 0.18 -4.05 0.21
C PHE A 148 -0.79 -2.86 0.11
N ALA A 149 -1.94 -3.07 -0.52
CA ALA A 149 -3.01 -2.06 -0.59
C ALA A 149 -3.53 -1.67 0.79
N ILE A 150 -3.62 -2.63 1.72
CA ILE A 150 -4.01 -2.39 3.13
C ILE A 150 -2.89 -1.67 3.89
N ILE A 151 -1.65 -2.13 3.81
CA ILE A 151 -0.57 -1.61 4.68
C ILE A 151 -0.17 -0.18 4.30
N THR A 152 -0.21 0.17 3.02
CA THR A 152 0.25 1.46 2.51
C THR A 152 -0.47 2.67 3.14
N PRO A 153 -1.81 2.79 3.03
CA PRO A 153 -2.55 3.88 3.68
C PRO A 153 -2.47 3.82 5.22
N ALA A 154 -2.22 2.63 5.81
CA ALA A 154 -2.04 2.50 7.26
C ALA A 154 -0.77 3.21 7.76
N LEU A 155 0.29 3.28 6.95
CA LEU A 155 1.50 4.05 7.25
C LEU A 155 1.25 5.56 7.35
N ILE A 156 0.18 6.06 6.71
CA ILE A 156 -0.18 7.48 6.75
C ILE A 156 -0.83 7.82 8.10
N ILE A 157 -1.42 6.86 8.81
CA ILE A 157 -2.18 7.08 10.05
C ILE A 157 -1.35 7.83 11.09
N GLY A 158 -0.06 7.50 11.21
CA GLY A 158 0.86 8.18 12.13
C GLY A 158 0.89 9.71 11.94
N ALA A 159 0.73 10.20 10.71
CA ALA A 159 0.80 11.63 10.40
C ALA A 159 -0.35 12.45 11.01
N PHE A 160 -1.54 11.88 11.12
CA PHE A 160 -2.73 12.55 11.64
C PHE A 160 -3.35 11.82 12.82
N ALA A 161 -2.60 10.92 13.45
CA ALA A 161 -2.96 10.23 14.67
C ALA A 161 -3.64 11.19 15.64
N GLU A 162 -4.83 10.79 16.11
CA GLU A 162 -5.65 11.53 17.07
C GLU A 162 -6.22 12.90 16.61
N ARG A 163 -6.11 13.23 15.31
CA ARG A 163 -6.53 14.54 14.77
C ARG A 163 -7.65 14.48 13.73
N MET A 164 -8.09 13.27 13.37
CA MET A 164 -9.19 13.06 12.43
C MET A 164 -10.35 12.31 13.08
N LYS A 165 -11.59 12.76 12.78
CA LYS A 165 -12.79 11.97 13.10
C LYS A 165 -12.76 10.67 12.30
N PHE A 166 -13.25 9.58 12.88
CA PHE A 166 -13.21 8.26 12.25
C PHE A 166 -13.90 8.23 10.87
N SER A 167 -15.04 8.91 10.72
CA SER A 167 -15.73 9.00 9.42
C SER A 167 -14.91 9.74 8.35
N ALA A 168 -14.25 10.85 8.73
CA ALA A 168 -13.38 11.58 7.82
C ALA A 168 -12.14 10.75 7.44
N PHE A 169 -11.63 9.95 8.39
CA PHE A 169 -10.55 9.00 8.15
C PHE A 169 -10.96 7.93 7.13
N LEU A 170 -12.12 7.28 7.28
CA LEU A 170 -12.57 6.25 6.34
C LEU A 170 -12.73 6.80 4.92
N ILE A 171 -13.38 7.95 4.77
CA ILE A 171 -13.56 8.59 3.46
C ILE A 171 -12.20 8.95 2.86
N PHE A 172 -11.30 9.52 3.67
CA PHE A 172 -9.96 9.85 3.21
C PHE A 172 -9.21 8.60 2.72
N MET A 173 -9.27 7.49 3.45
CA MET A 173 -8.57 6.26 3.08
C MET A 173 -9.11 5.63 1.80
N ILE A 174 -10.44 5.56 1.64
CA ILE A 174 -11.03 5.04 0.39
C ILE A 174 -10.61 5.90 -0.80
N LEU A 175 -10.69 7.23 -0.67
CA LEU A 175 -10.28 8.15 -1.73
C LEU A 175 -8.78 8.06 -2.02
N TRP A 176 -7.95 7.94 -0.99
CA TRP A 176 -6.51 7.81 -1.15
C TRP A 176 -6.14 6.49 -1.83
N CYS A 177 -6.72 5.37 -1.41
CA CYS A 177 -6.53 4.08 -2.09
C CYS A 177 -6.93 4.18 -3.57
N THR A 178 -8.12 4.71 -3.85
CA THR A 178 -8.67 4.76 -5.22
C THR A 178 -7.91 5.70 -6.15
N PHE A 179 -7.53 6.90 -5.67
CA PHE A 179 -6.99 7.96 -6.53
C PHE A 179 -5.48 8.16 -6.43
N VAL A 180 -4.82 7.50 -5.48
CA VAL A 180 -3.37 7.61 -5.28
C VAL A 180 -2.71 6.24 -5.31
N TYR A 181 -3.16 5.30 -4.47
CA TYR A 181 -2.55 3.97 -4.43
C TYR A 181 -2.76 3.19 -5.73
N ASP A 182 -4.02 2.98 -6.14
CA ASP A 182 -4.33 2.14 -7.31
C ASP A 182 -3.64 2.66 -8.59
N PRO A 183 -3.62 3.97 -8.90
CA PRO A 183 -2.85 4.50 -10.03
C PRO A 183 -1.35 4.29 -9.90
N ILE A 184 -0.74 4.59 -8.75
CA ILE A 184 0.72 4.41 -8.57
C ILE A 184 1.09 2.93 -8.69
N CYS A 185 0.27 2.04 -8.12
CA CYS A 185 0.39 0.60 -8.26
C CYS A 185 0.34 0.20 -9.75
N HIS A 186 -0.63 0.73 -10.50
CA HIS A 186 -0.72 0.49 -11.95
C HIS A 186 0.52 1.00 -12.70
N TRP A 187 1.00 2.21 -12.41
CA TRP A 187 2.15 2.80 -13.09
C TRP A 187 3.39 1.93 -12.98
N VAL A 188 3.64 1.39 -11.78
CA VAL A 188 4.89 0.71 -11.43
C VAL A 188 4.80 -0.81 -11.62
N TRP A 189 3.69 -1.43 -11.24
CA TRP A 189 3.53 -2.89 -11.25
C TRP A 189 2.54 -3.38 -12.30
N GLY A 190 1.55 -2.58 -12.68
CA GLY A 190 0.56 -2.95 -13.71
C GLY A 190 1.19 -3.14 -15.08
N VAL A 191 0.74 -4.15 -15.84
CA VAL A 191 1.11 -4.32 -17.26
C VAL A 191 0.57 -3.12 -18.05
N GLY A 192 1.43 -2.49 -18.85
CA GLY A 192 1.11 -1.27 -19.59
C GLY A 192 1.28 0.02 -18.79
N GLY A 193 1.62 -0.06 -17.49
CA GLY A 193 1.91 1.10 -16.64
C GLY A 193 3.15 1.86 -17.10
N TRP A 194 3.07 3.19 -17.16
CA TRP A 194 4.14 3.99 -17.79
C TRP A 194 5.51 3.88 -17.09
N LEU A 195 5.57 3.75 -15.76
CA LEU A 195 6.85 3.60 -15.05
C LEU A 195 7.44 2.20 -15.28
N ARG A 196 6.60 1.17 -15.33
CA ARG A 196 7.02 -0.19 -15.68
C ARG A 196 7.61 -0.22 -17.09
N GLU A 197 6.96 0.43 -18.06
CA GLU A 197 7.44 0.51 -19.45
C GLU A 197 8.74 1.33 -19.61
N LEU A 198 8.97 2.31 -18.72
CA LEU A 198 10.25 3.03 -18.64
C LEU A 198 11.38 2.23 -17.99
N GLY A 199 11.10 1.02 -17.47
CA GLY A 199 12.08 0.17 -16.81
C GLY A 199 12.32 0.51 -15.34
N ALA A 200 11.37 1.16 -14.66
CA ALA A 200 11.47 1.41 -13.23
C ALA A 200 11.54 0.09 -12.45
N LEU A 201 12.54 -0.04 -11.57
CA LEU A 201 12.74 -1.21 -10.73
C LEU A 201 12.20 -0.95 -9.34
N ASP A 202 11.02 -1.47 -9.04
CA ASP A 202 10.44 -1.47 -7.70
C ASP A 202 9.98 -2.88 -7.30
N PHE A 203 10.87 -3.61 -6.62
CA PHE A 203 10.67 -5.02 -6.31
C PHE A 203 9.54 -5.27 -5.29
N ALA A 204 9.45 -4.43 -4.25
CA ALA A 204 8.58 -4.68 -3.08
C ALA A 204 7.85 -3.42 -2.56
N GLY A 205 7.86 -2.32 -3.30
CA GLY A 205 7.01 -1.16 -3.04
C GLY A 205 7.76 0.03 -2.46
N GLY A 206 9.03 0.21 -2.80
CA GLY A 206 9.76 1.44 -2.50
C GLY A 206 9.00 2.67 -2.97
N ILE A 207 8.49 2.64 -4.20
CA ILE A 207 7.67 3.71 -4.77
C ILE A 207 6.21 3.53 -4.35
N VAL A 208 5.64 2.36 -4.64
CA VAL A 208 4.19 2.11 -4.49
C VAL A 208 3.72 2.22 -3.05
N VAL A 209 4.53 1.79 -2.08
CA VAL A 209 4.18 1.77 -0.64
C VAL A 209 4.83 2.93 0.09
N HIS A 210 6.16 2.96 0.12
CA HIS A 210 6.88 3.79 1.09
C HIS A 210 6.95 5.26 0.69
N ILE A 211 7.34 5.56 -0.55
CA ILE A 211 7.40 6.94 -1.04
C ILE A 211 6.00 7.54 -1.13
N SER A 212 5.03 6.81 -1.68
CA SER A 212 3.64 7.27 -1.79
C SER A 212 3.03 7.60 -0.42
N ALA A 213 3.17 6.70 0.56
CA ALA A 213 2.68 6.92 1.92
C ALA A 213 3.45 8.01 2.65
N GLY A 214 4.77 8.11 2.44
CA GLY A 214 5.61 9.15 3.03
C GLY A 214 5.22 10.56 2.56
N ILE A 215 5.02 10.75 1.25
CA ILE A 215 4.54 12.01 0.69
C ILE A 215 3.14 12.32 1.20
N ALA A 216 2.25 11.32 1.28
CA ALA A 216 0.92 11.52 1.81
C ALA A 216 0.92 11.88 3.30
N ALA A 217 1.78 11.25 4.10
CA ALA A 217 1.98 11.54 5.51
C ALA A 217 2.50 12.97 5.71
N LEU A 218 3.50 13.38 4.94
CA LEU A 218 4.01 14.76 5.00
C LEU A 218 2.94 15.77 4.61
N THR A 219 2.25 15.54 3.50
CA THR A 219 1.19 16.44 2.99
C THR A 219 0.05 16.58 4.00
N THR A 220 -0.44 15.46 4.56
CA THR A 220 -1.50 15.47 5.57
C THR A 220 -1.04 16.15 6.86
N ALA A 221 0.19 15.91 7.32
CA ALA A 221 0.75 16.57 8.50
C ALA A 221 0.82 18.10 8.34
N LEU A 222 1.24 18.58 7.17
CA LEU A 222 1.30 20.02 6.85
C LEU A 222 -0.09 20.66 6.81
N LEU A 223 -1.07 19.99 6.19
CA LEU A 223 -2.43 20.53 6.02
C LEU A 223 -3.29 20.49 7.31
N ILE A 224 -3.11 19.46 8.14
CA ILE A 224 -3.81 19.34 9.42
C ILE A 224 -3.18 20.26 10.48
N GLY A 225 -1.85 20.45 10.41
CA GLY A 225 -1.10 21.36 11.27
C GLY A 225 -0.70 20.77 12.63
N LYS A 226 -0.04 21.61 13.43
CA LYS A 226 0.58 21.20 14.71
C LYS A 226 -0.45 20.68 15.72
N ARG A 227 -0.08 19.65 16.47
CA ARG A 227 -0.89 19.11 17.58
C ARG A 227 -1.00 20.16 18.68
N LYS A 228 -2.21 20.61 18.98
CA LYS A 228 -2.48 21.49 20.13
C LYS A 228 -2.50 20.64 21.39
N GLY A 229 -1.36 20.57 22.09
CA GLY A 229 -1.31 20.01 23.44
C GLY A 229 -1.95 20.96 24.46
N THR A 230 -2.43 20.44 25.57
CA THR A 230 -2.80 21.27 26.72
C THR A 230 -1.50 21.85 27.31
N GLY A 231 -1.23 23.13 27.01
CA GLY A 231 -0.13 23.91 27.58
C GLY A 231 1.28 23.39 27.25
N ASN A 232 1.75 23.57 26.01
CA ASN A 232 3.15 23.33 25.55
C ASN A 232 3.83 22.01 25.97
N LYS A 233 3.12 21.05 26.56
CA LYS A 233 3.68 19.76 26.98
C LYS A 233 3.71 18.80 25.81
N VAL A 234 4.91 18.26 25.54
CA VAL A 234 5.13 17.17 24.60
C VAL A 234 4.28 15.97 25.04
N ILE A 235 3.54 15.38 24.10
CA ILE A 235 2.76 14.18 24.40
C ILE A 235 3.70 12.99 24.28
N LEU A 236 4.02 12.40 25.42
CA LEU A 236 4.92 11.28 25.52
C LEU A 236 4.26 10.01 24.98
N PRO A 237 5.04 9.13 24.31
CA PRO A 237 4.63 7.75 24.02
C PRO A 237 4.13 7.07 25.29
N HIS A 238 3.01 6.34 25.19
CA HIS A 238 2.45 5.68 26.36
C HIS A 238 3.15 4.34 26.66
N ASN A 239 3.74 3.69 25.65
CA ASN A 239 4.38 2.38 25.78
C ASN A 239 5.40 2.12 24.64
N LEU A 240 6.66 2.53 24.83
CA LEU A 240 7.73 2.29 23.86
C LEU A 240 8.00 0.80 23.59
N PRO A 241 7.89 -0.12 24.57
CA PRO A 241 7.93 -1.56 24.28
C PRO A 241 6.92 -2.02 23.22
N PHE A 242 5.71 -1.44 23.16
CA PHE A 242 4.77 -1.74 22.07
C PHE A 242 5.27 -1.24 20.72
N THR A 243 6.01 -0.14 20.70
CA THR A 243 6.67 0.36 19.49
C THR A 243 7.82 -0.53 19.02
N ILE A 244 8.47 -1.26 19.93
CA ILE A 244 9.50 -2.26 19.56
C ILE A 244 8.86 -3.58 19.12
N LEU A 245 7.72 -3.94 19.73
CA LEU A 245 6.98 -5.16 19.39
C LEU A 245 6.37 -5.11 17.98
N GLY A 246 5.85 -3.94 17.59
CA GLY A 246 5.24 -3.70 16.29
C GLY A 246 6.26 -3.32 15.23
#